data_AF-U1QPJ1-F1
#
_entry.id   AF-U1QPJ1-F1
#
_cell.length_a   1.000
_cell.length_b   1.000
_cell.length_c   1.000
_cell.angle_alpha   90.00
_cell.angle_beta   90.00
_cell.angle_gamma   90.00
#
_symmetry.space_group_name_H-M   'P 1'
#
loop_
_entity.id
_entity.type
_entity.pdbx_description
1 polymer ?
#
loop_
_entity_poly.entity_id
_entity_poly.type
_entity_poly.pdbx_seq_one_letter_code
_entity_poly.pdbx_strand_id
1 'polypeptide(L)'
;MGIDTQSTADVELSGGQKQALRHAVAAIVAETESYLPDGYHVGSELQDGGPTATVAVDPPAGHPVTAGYTPDIDDLDEVEAGLDDETQREVAQGLAASAVLQVMDAVGDGITPTAR
;
A
#
# COMPACT_ATOMS: atom_id res chain seq x y z
N MET A 1 -24.95 17.10 -19.66
CA MET A 1 -24.39 17.05 -18.30
C MET A 1 -23.15 16.19 -18.41
N GLY A 2 -22.00 16.83 -18.61
CA GLY A 2 -20.71 16.14 -18.78
C GLY A 2 -20.30 15.55 -17.44
N ILE A 3 -20.05 14.26 -17.42
CA ILE A 3 -19.31 13.63 -16.34
C ILE A 3 -17.84 13.82 -16.69
N ASP A 4 -17.19 14.80 -16.08
CA ASP A 4 -15.74 14.92 -16.08
C ASP A 4 -15.19 13.78 -15.20
N THR A 5 -15.23 12.55 -15.71
CA THR A 5 -14.44 11.44 -15.16
C THR A 5 -13.01 11.66 -15.65
N GLN A 6 -12.33 12.66 -15.08
CA GLN A 6 -10.92 12.90 -15.35
C GLN A 6 -10.18 11.70 -14.76
N SER A 7 -9.92 10.74 -15.65
CA SER A 7 -9.21 9.51 -15.37
C SER A 7 -7.84 9.87 -14.84
N THR A 8 -7.60 9.58 -13.56
CA THR A 8 -6.26 9.54 -12.95
C THR A 8 -5.27 8.65 -13.73
N ALA A 9 -5.76 7.87 -14.70
CA ALA A 9 -5.00 7.02 -15.60
C ALA A 9 -4.20 7.75 -16.71
N ASP A 10 -4.44 9.05 -16.98
CA ASP A 10 -3.72 9.79 -18.04
C ASP A 10 -2.78 10.87 -17.49
N VAL A 11 -2.56 10.90 -16.17
CA VAL A 11 -1.66 11.89 -15.56
C VAL A 11 -0.22 11.42 -15.73
N GLU A 12 0.46 11.94 -16.76
CA GLU A 12 1.89 11.74 -16.95
C GLU A 12 2.67 12.44 -15.84
N LEU A 13 3.17 11.67 -14.88
CA LEU A 13 4.06 12.18 -13.85
C LEU A 13 5.41 12.63 -14.44
N SER A 14 5.84 13.83 -14.03
CA SER A 14 7.20 14.33 -14.21
C SER A 14 8.22 13.43 -13.50
N GLY A 15 9.50 13.50 -13.91
CA GLY A 15 10.56 12.70 -13.32
C GLY A 15 10.72 12.90 -11.80
N GLY A 16 10.51 14.14 -11.33
CA GLY A 16 10.51 14.47 -9.89
C GLY A 16 9.33 13.83 -9.15
N GLN A 17 8.12 13.94 -9.70
CA GLN A 17 6.91 13.35 -9.13
C GLN A 17 6.97 11.81 -9.10
N LYS A 18 7.55 11.17 -10.13
CA LYS A 18 7.79 9.71 -10.13
C LYS A 18 8.76 9.30 -9.02
N GLN A 19 9.78 10.12 -8.77
CA GLN A 19 10.73 9.88 -7.70
C GLN A 19 10.09 10.07 -6.33
N ALA A 20 9.29 11.13 -6.15
CA ALA A 20 8.52 11.38 -4.93
C ALA A 20 7.53 10.24 -4.65
N LEU A 21 6.74 9.80 -5.64
CA LEU A 21 5.85 8.65 -5.52
C LEU A 21 6.61 7.38 -5.11
N ARG A 22 7.74 7.08 -5.75
CA ARG A 22 8.55 5.92 -5.39
C ARG A 22 9.07 6.03 -3.96
N HIS A 23 9.45 7.23 -3.52
CA HIS A 23 9.92 7.50 -2.17
C HIS A 23 8.80 7.33 -1.15
N ALA A 24 7.64 7.94 -1.38
CA ALA A 24 6.43 7.78 -0.57
C ALA A 24 6.09 6.32 -0.34
N VAL A 25 6.03 5.55 -1.42
CA VAL A 25 5.68 4.13 -1.39
C VAL A 25 6.74 3.31 -0.64
N ALA A 26 8.02 3.58 -0.88
CA ALA A 26 9.10 2.93 -0.13
C ALA A 26 9.05 3.28 1.37
N ALA A 27 8.66 4.50 1.71
CA ALA A 27 8.50 4.95 3.08
C ALA A 27 7.31 4.21 3.75
N ILE A 28 6.15 4.11 3.08
CA ILE A 28 5.02 3.29 3.56
C ILE A 28 5.47 1.85 3.80
N VAL A 29 6.22 1.25 2.87
CA VAL A 29 6.74 -0.12 2.99
C VAL A 29 7.59 -0.26 4.26
N ALA A 30 8.60 0.60 4.42
CA ALA A 30 9.50 0.56 5.57
C ALA A 30 8.76 0.78 6.90
N GLU A 31 7.78 1.69 6.93
CA GLU A 31 6.97 1.97 8.10
C GLU A 31 6.04 0.78 8.43
N THR A 32 5.47 0.14 7.41
CA THR A 32 4.64 -1.07 7.56
C THR A 32 5.46 -2.21 8.14
N GLU A 33 6.69 -2.43 7.63
CA GLU A 33 7.62 -3.42 8.18
C GLU A 33 7.97 -3.14 9.64
N SER A 34 8.09 -1.88 10.06
CA SER A 34 8.35 -1.53 11.47
C SER A 34 7.22 -1.94 12.42
N TYR A 35 5.98 -2.10 11.93
CA TYR A 35 4.85 -2.56 12.74
C TYR A 35 4.72 -4.09 12.77
N LEU A 36 5.42 -4.78 11.87
CA LEU A 36 5.29 -6.22 11.69
C LEU A 36 6.51 -6.95 12.27
N PRO A 37 6.31 -8.13 12.89
CA PRO A 37 7.40 -8.96 13.35
C PRO A 37 8.13 -9.64 12.18
N ASP A 38 9.29 -10.23 12.47
CA ASP A 38 10.06 -11.01 11.50
C ASP A 38 9.19 -12.10 10.82
N GLY A 39 9.30 -12.20 9.49
CA GLY A 39 8.60 -13.20 8.68
C GLY A 39 7.41 -12.65 7.86
N TYR A 40 7.05 -11.38 8.03
CA TYR A 40 6.20 -10.67 7.07
C TYR A 40 7.07 -10.05 5.98
N HIS A 41 6.65 -10.16 4.73
CA HIS A 41 7.35 -9.57 3.59
C HIS A 41 6.52 -8.43 3.02
N VAL A 42 7.07 -7.23 2.95
CA VAL A 42 6.36 -6.08 2.37
C VAL A 42 7.00 -5.69 1.05
N GLY A 43 6.17 -5.50 0.04
CA GLY A 43 6.57 -5.14 -1.31
C GLY A 43 5.74 -3.99 -1.85
N SER A 44 6.21 -3.38 -2.93
CA SER A 44 5.42 -2.40 -3.65
C SER A 44 5.65 -2.50 -5.15
N GLU A 45 4.60 -2.20 -5.90
CA GLU A 45 4.59 -2.16 -7.35
C GLU A 45 4.08 -0.80 -7.79
N LEU A 46 4.86 -0.10 -8.60
CA LEU A 46 4.41 1.13 -9.25
C LEU A 46 3.79 0.77 -10.59
N GLN A 47 2.62 1.31 -10.91
CA GLN A 47 2.02 1.09 -12.21
C GLN A 47 2.75 1.92 -13.28
N ASP A 48 3.20 1.24 -14.34
CA ASP A 48 3.79 1.88 -15.52
C ASP A 48 2.71 2.68 -16.27
N GLY A 49 2.64 3.99 -16.00
CA GLY A 49 1.82 4.91 -16.78
C GLY A 49 1.02 5.95 -15.99
N GLY A 50 0.99 5.92 -14.66
CA GLY A 50 0.20 6.88 -13.87
C GLY A 50 0.68 7.07 -12.44
N PRO A 51 0.04 7.97 -11.68
CA PRO A 51 0.35 8.27 -10.29
C PRO A 51 -0.20 7.21 -9.33
N THR A 52 -0.18 5.94 -9.71
CA THR A 52 -0.74 4.87 -8.89
C THR A 52 0.34 3.88 -8.52
N ALA A 53 0.43 3.59 -7.24
CA ALA A 53 1.25 2.52 -6.70
C ALA A 53 0.37 1.54 -5.93
N THR A 54 0.85 0.32 -5.78
CA THR A 54 0.22 -0.70 -4.95
C THR A 54 1.25 -1.19 -3.96
N VAL A 55 0.87 -1.20 -2.69
CA VAL A 55 1.68 -1.78 -1.61
C VAL A 55 1.07 -3.12 -1.26
N ALA A 56 1.89 -4.16 -1.14
CA ALA A 56 1.48 -5.50 -0.81
C ALA A 56 2.23 -5.98 0.44
N VAL A 57 1.52 -6.62 1.35
CA VAL A 57 2.08 -7.31 2.51
C VAL A 57 1.78 -8.79 2.34
N ASP A 58 2.82 -9.61 2.31
CA ASP A 58 2.77 -11.07 2.29
C ASP A 58 3.02 -11.60 3.71
N PRO A 59 1.95 -12.01 4.42
CA PRO A 59 2.08 -12.58 5.75
C PRO A 59 2.60 -14.03 5.68
N PRO A 60 3.26 -14.53 6.74
CA PRO A 60 3.77 -15.91 6.78
C PRO A 60 2.69 -16.99 6.74
N ALA A 61 1.44 -16.63 7.03
CA ALA A 61 0.27 -17.49 6.89
C ALA A 61 -0.92 -16.68 6.39
N GLY A 62 -1.72 -17.27 5.51
CA GLY A 62 -2.89 -16.62 4.91
C GLY A 62 -2.59 -16.03 3.54
N HIS A 63 -3.40 -15.06 3.15
CA HIS A 63 -3.32 -14.43 1.83
C HIS A 63 -2.62 -13.06 1.91
N PRO A 64 -1.86 -12.68 0.87
CA PRO A 64 -1.28 -11.35 0.78
C PRO A 64 -2.36 -10.27 0.77
N VAL A 65 -2.09 -9.17 1.46
CA VAL A 65 -2.96 -7.99 1.54
C VAL A 65 -2.38 -6.89 0.67
N THR A 66 -3.19 -6.31 -0.20
CA THR A 66 -2.76 -5.22 -1.09
C THR A 66 -3.57 -3.96 -0.82
N ALA A 67 -2.91 -2.80 -0.81
CA ALA A 67 -3.55 -1.50 -0.82
C ALA A 67 -3.11 -0.69 -2.04
N GLY A 68 -4.07 -0.18 -2.78
CA GLY A 68 -3.81 0.81 -3.82
C GLY A 68 -3.56 2.18 -3.20
N TYR A 69 -2.54 2.87 -3.67
CA TYR A 69 -2.17 4.20 -3.26
C TYR A 69 -2.13 5.11 -4.50
N THR A 70 -2.88 6.20 -4.46
CA THR A 70 -2.93 7.21 -5.52
C THR A 70 -2.74 8.58 -4.86
N PRO A 71 -1.52 9.13 -4.81
CA PRO A 71 -1.29 10.49 -4.34
C PRO A 71 -2.00 11.49 -5.24
N ASP A 72 -2.40 12.60 -4.63
CA ASP A 72 -2.70 13.81 -5.37
C ASP A 72 -1.40 14.42 -5.91
N ILE A 73 -1.49 15.01 -7.10
CA ILE A 73 -0.31 15.57 -7.78
C ILE A 73 0.26 16.76 -7.01
N ASP A 74 -0.62 17.56 -6.41
CA ASP A 74 -0.22 18.69 -5.57
C ASP A 74 0.62 18.23 -4.37
N ASP A 75 0.31 17.08 -3.75
CA ASP A 75 1.12 16.50 -2.66
C ASP A 75 2.51 16.05 -3.14
N LEU A 76 2.62 15.55 -4.38
CA LEU A 76 3.91 15.17 -4.98
C LEU A 76 4.81 16.38 -5.30
N ASP A 77 4.22 17.56 -5.50
CA ASP A 77 4.93 18.81 -5.76
C ASP A 77 5.23 19.60 -4.46
N GLU A 78 4.34 19.55 -3.47
CA GLU A 78 4.52 20.22 -2.17
C GLU A 78 5.41 19.43 -1.22
N VAL A 79 5.29 18.09 -1.20
CA VAL A 79 6.03 17.21 -0.30
C VAL A 79 7.13 16.51 -1.08
N GLU A 80 8.40 16.75 -0.72
CA GLU A 80 9.55 16.09 -1.37
C GLU A 80 9.48 14.56 -1.24
N ALA A 81 8.91 14.08 -0.13
CA ALA A 81 8.64 12.67 0.10
C ALA A 81 7.40 12.14 -0.65
N GLY A 82 6.58 13.01 -1.24
CA GLY A 82 5.32 12.70 -1.92
C GLY A 82 4.14 12.38 -1.00
N LEU A 83 4.34 12.45 0.32
CA LEU A 83 3.36 12.07 1.34
C LEU A 83 3.82 12.57 2.72
N ASP A 84 2.89 13.08 3.52
CA ASP A 84 3.17 13.42 4.93
C ASP A 84 3.36 12.17 5.81
N ASP A 85 4.22 12.29 6.83
CA ASP A 85 4.51 11.21 7.78
C ASP A 85 3.26 10.67 8.49
N GLU A 86 2.27 11.51 8.77
CA GLU A 86 1.03 11.09 9.43
C GLU A 86 0.23 10.14 8.55
N THR A 87 -0.06 10.55 7.32
CA THR A 87 -0.81 9.73 6.36
C THR A 87 -0.03 8.46 5.98
N GLN A 88 1.30 8.54 5.86
CA GLN A 88 2.15 7.36 5.65
C GLN A 88 1.94 6.32 6.77
N ARG A 89 1.94 6.76 8.03
CA ARG A 89 1.75 5.89 9.19
C ARG A 89 0.36 5.29 9.25
N GLU A 90 -0.67 6.07 8.94
CA GLU A 90 -2.05 5.58 8.92
C GLU A 90 -2.23 4.46 7.88
N VAL A 91 -1.71 4.66 6.67
CA VAL A 91 -1.74 3.66 5.59
C VAL A 91 -0.95 2.42 6.00
N ALA A 92 0.27 2.60 6.51
CA ALA A 92 1.12 1.51 6.97
C ALA A 92 0.46 0.69 8.09
N GLN A 93 -0.14 1.36 9.07
CA GLN A 93 -0.83 0.72 10.18
C GLN A 93 -2.07 -0.05 9.70
N GLY A 94 -2.84 0.50 8.75
CA GLY A 94 -4.00 -0.19 8.16
C GLY A 94 -3.62 -1.46 7.39
N LEU A 95 -2.53 -1.41 6.62
CA LEU A 95 -1.95 -2.56 5.92
C LEU A 95 -1.45 -3.62 6.90
N ALA A 96 -0.66 -3.21 7.90
CA ALA A 96 -0.12 -4.12 8.91
C ALA A 96 -1.24 -4.80 9.72
N ALA A 97 -2.24 -4.03 10.17
CA ALA A 97 -3.38 -4.58 10.90
C ALA A 97 -4.14 -5.62 10.06
N SER A 98 -4.36 -5.32 8.78
CA SER A 98 -5.03 -6.25 7.86
C SER A 98 -4.20 -7.52 7.64
N ALA A 99 -2.88 -7.41 7.50
CA ALA A 99 -1.99 -8.57 7.37
C ALA A 99 -1.99 -9.47 8.61
N VAL A 100 -2.00 -8.87 9.81
CA VAL A 100 -2.11 -9.61 11.07
C VAL A 100 -3.46 -10.34 11.16
N LEU A 101 -4.55 -9.70 10.74
CA LEU A 101 -5.86 -10.34 10.66
C LEU A 101 -5.85 -11.54 9.71
N GLN A 102 -5.12 -11.47 8.58
CA GLN A 102 -4.99 -12.61 7.67
C GLN A 102 -4.26 -13.80 8.30
N VAL A 103 -3.23 -13.55 9.11
CA VAL A 103 -2.58 -14.63 9.87
C VAL A 103 -3.53 -15.22 10.90
N MET A 104 -4.24 -14.38 11.64
CA MET A 104 -5.20 -14.83 12.66
C MET A 104 -6.32 -15.68 12.04
N ASP A 105 -6.86 -15.25 10.90
CA ASP A 105 -7.86 -15.98 10.13
C ASP A 105 -7.31 -17.32 9.61
N ALA A 106 -6.14 -17.32 8.98
CA ALA A 106 -5.52 -18.54 8.45
C ALA A 106 -5.16 -19.57 9.53
N VAL A 107 -4.71 -19.11 10.69
CA VAL A 107 -4.45 -19.98 11.85
C VAL A 107 -5.77 -20.49 12.45
N GLY A 108 -6.83 -19.68 12.43
CA GLY A 108 -8.18 -20.05 12.88
C GLY A 108 -8.90 -21.03 11.96
N ASP A 109 -8.79 -20.84 10.64
CA ASP A 109 -9.41 -21.68 9.58
C ASP A 109 -8.76 -23.07 9.47
N GLY A 110 -7.49 -23.18 9.87
CA GLY A 110 -6.80 -24.46 10.07
C GLY A 110 -7.47 -25.38 11.12
N ILE A 111 -8.37 -24.84 11.95
CA ILE A 111 -9.32 -25.61 12.75
C ILE A 111 -10.63 -25.71 11.95
N THR A 112 -10.63 -26.39 10.80
CA THR A 112 -11.89 -26.89 10.24
C THR A 112 -12.31 -28.07 11.11
N PRO A 113 -13.38 -27.99 11.95
CA PRO A 113 -13.94 -29.18 12.55
C PRO A 113 -14.60 -29.93 11.40
N THR A 114 -13.89 -30.91 10.85
CA THR A 114 -14.46 -31.91 9.96
C THR A 114 -15.38 -32.82 10.80
N ALA A 115 -16.48 -32.23 11.29
CA ALA A 115 -17.55 -32.99 11.92
C ALA A 115 -18.26 -33.78 10.81
N ARG A 116 -17.93 -35.07 10.73
CA ARG A 116 -18.74 -36.10 10.06
C ARG A 116 -19.59 -36.81 11.11
#